data_AF-A0A1S7U806-F1
#
_entry.id   AF-A0A1S7U806-F1
#
_cell.length_a   1.000
_cell.length_b   1.000
_cell.length_c   1.000
_cell.angle_alpha   90.00
_cell.angle_beta   90.00
_cell.angle_gamma   90.00
#
_symmetry.space_group_name_H-M   'P 1'
#
loop_
_entity.id
_entity.type
_entity.pdbx_description
1 polymer ?
#
loop_
_entity_poly.entity_id
_entity_poly.type
_entity_poly.pdbx_seq_one_letter_code
_entity_poly.pdbx_strand_id
1 'polypeptide(L)' 'MSFVLEKHWERLLKEIAACEMAVREIETDLRLRAMSNDADDRELTFLRRLKNEKVELLYRCQNLREAFIALLGDNDIAAE' A
#
# COMPACT_ATOMS: atom_id res chain seq x y z
N MET A 1 -22.42 -2.19 -9.66
CA MET A 1 -21.45 -3.05 -8.94
C MET A 1 -22.20 -3.88 -7.90
N SER A 2 -21.93 -5.18 -7.74
CA SER A 2 -22.58 -5.98 -6.68
C SER A 2 -22.19 -5.46 -5.28
N PHE A 3 -23.08 -5.57 -4.29
CA PHE A 3 -22.81 -5.19 -2.89
C PHE A 3 -21.51 -5.81 -2.34
N VAL A 4 -21.21 -7.05 -2.73
CA VAL A 4 -19.97 -7.74 -2.34
C VAL A 4 -18.74 -7.05 -2.93
N LEU A 5 -18.79 -6.69 -4.21
CA LEU A 5 -17.69 -6.00 -4.91
C LEU A 5 -17.44 -4.60 -4.33
N GLU A 6 -18.50 -3.88 -3.97
CA GLU A 6 -18.39 -2.57 -3.32
C GLU A 6 -17.68 -2.66 -1.96
N LYS A 7 -18.00 -3.67 -1.15
CA LYS A 7 -17.32 -3.90 0.13
C LYS A 7 -15.86 -4.29 -0.04
N HIS A 8 -15.53 -5.09 -1.06
CA HIS A 8 -14.15 -5.40 -1.39
C HIS A 8 -13.39 -4.16 -1.87
N TRP A 9 -14.02 -3.29 -2.65
CA TRP A 9 -13.44 -2.02 -3.09
C TRP A 9 -13.15 -1.09 -1.91
N GLU A 10 -14.11 -0.87 -1.00
CA GLU A 10 -13.91 -0.08 0.22
C GLU A 10 -12.75 -0.62 1.06
N ARG A 11 -12.67 -1.95 1.24
CA ARG A 11 -11.60 -2.60 1.99
C ARG A 11 -10.24 -2.40 1.32
N LEU A 12 -10.18 -2.55 0.00
CA LEU A 12 -8.97 -2.34 -0.77
C LEU A 12 -8.44 -0.91 -0.63
N LEU A 13 -9.31 0.09 -0.72
CA LEU A 13 -8.92 1.48 -0.52
C LEU A 13 -8.37 1.75 0.89
N LYS A 14 -8.97 1.14 1.91
CA LYS A 14 -8.45 1.23 3.30
C LYS A 14 -7.07 0.58 3.43
N GLU A 15 -6.87 -0.58 2.80
CA GLU A 15 -5.58 -1.27 2.84
C GLU A 15 -4.48 -0.47 2.13
N ILE A 16 -4.79 0.14 0.98
CA ILE A 16 -3.87 1.05 0.27
C ILE A 16 -3.46 2.20 1.18
N ALA A 17 -4.43 2.90 1.78
CA ALA A 17 -4.15 4.03 2.67
C ALA A 17 -3.31 3.60 3.89
N ALA A 18 -3.61 2.45 4.49
CA ALA A 18 -2.84 1.90 5.61
C ALA A 18 -1.39 1.58 5.20
N CYS A 19 -1.17 0.99 4.02
CA CYS A 19 0.17 0.71 3.51
C CYS A 19 0.95 2.00 3.22
N GLU A 20 0.32 3.00 2.61
CA GLU A 20 0.95 4.31 2.35
C GLU A 20 1.39 5.00 3.65
N MET A 21 0.52 5.00 4.68
CA MET A 21 0.85 5.57 5.99
C MET A 21 2.02 4.81 6.63
N ALA A 22 1.97 3.48 6.65
CA ALA A 22 3.04 2.65 7.22
C ALA A 22 4.39 2.89 6.54
N VAL A 23 4.42 3.02 5.21
CA VAL A 23 5.66 3.35 4.47
C VAL A 23 6.20 4.71 4.91
N ARG A 24 5.35 5.74 4.99
CA ARG A 24 5.77 7.10 5.40
C ARG A 24 6.28 7.14 6.84
N GLU A 25 5.63 6.40 7.75
CA GLU A 25 6.06 6.28 9.14
C GLU A 25 7.45 5.65 9.24
N ILE A 26 7.67 4.52 8.56
CA ILE A 26 8.98 3.84 8.56
C ILE A 26 10.06 4.71 7.92
N GLU A 27 9.75 5.46 6.85
CA GLU A 27 10.69 6.41 6.25
C GLU A 27 11.04 7.56 7.20
N THR A 28 10.08 8.04 7.96
CA THR A 28 10.30 9.07 8.98
C THR A 28 11.21 8.53 10.07
N ASP A 29 10.95 7.32 10.55
CA ASP A 29 11.75 6.67 11.60
C ASP A 29 13.19 6.41 11.13
N LEU A 30 13.36 5.95 9.89
CA LEU A 30 14.69 5.79 9.27
C LEU A 30 15.45 7.12 9.17
N ARG A 31 14.78 8.23 8.82
CA ARG A 31 15.41 9.57 8.76
C ARG A 31 15.83 10.05 10.14
N LEU A 32 14.95 9.92 11.14
CA LEU A 32 15.25 10.30 12.52
C LEU A 32 16.47 9.55 13.06
N ARG A 33 16.55 8.25 12.77
CA ARG A 33 17.68 7.41 13.19
C ARG A 33 18.96 7.72 12.44
N ALA A 34 18.89 8.03 11.15
CA ALA A 34 20.07 8.48 10.40
C ALA A 34 20.66 9.80 10.93
N MET A 35 19.86 10.61 11.63
CA MET A 35 20.31 11.82 12.31
C MET A 35 20.81 11.57 13.75
N SER A 36 20.57 10.37 14.29
CA SER A 36 21.04 9.96 15.62
C SER A 36 22.42 9.31 15.53
N ASN A 37 23.29 9.57 16.51
CA ASN A 37 24.62 8.94 16.60
C ASN A 37 24.58 7.50 17.17
N ASP A 38 23.41 7.01 17.60
CA ASP A 38 23.24 5.72 18.28
C ASP A 38 22.32 4.76 17.53
N ALA A 39 22.29 4.84 16.19
CA ALA A 39 21.46 3.95 15.39
C ALA A 39 22.08 2.56 15.28
N ASP A 40 21.37 1.53 15.76
CA ASP A 40 21.76 0.13 15.59
C ASP A 40 21.54 -0.32 14.14
N ASP A 41 22.62 -0.77 13.49
CA ASP A 41 22.61 -1.30 12.12
C ASP A 41 21.61 -2.44 11.93
N ARG A 42 21.39 -3.27 12.95
CA ARG A 42 20.41 -4.37 12.88
C ARG A 42 18.99 -3.84 12.83
N GLU A 43 18.71 -2.81 13.64
CA GLU A 43 17.42 -2.15 13.67
C GLU A 43 17.13 -1.41 12.36
N LEU A 44 18.13 -0.71 11.82
CA LEU A 44 18.05 -0.05 10.50
C LEU A 44 17.80 -1.05 9.38
N THR A 45 18.48 -2.20 9.41
CA THR A 45 18.28 -3.28 8.43
C THR A 45 16.86 -3.85 8.51
N PHE A 46 16.36 -4.05 9.73
CA PHE A 46 14.98 -4.50 9.96
C PHE A 46 13.96 -3.49 9.40
N LEU A 47 14.10 -2.20 9.71
CA LEU A 47 13.21 -1.16 9.20
C LEU A 47 13.22 -1.06 7.67
N ARG A 48 14.41 -1.14 7.04
CA ARG A 48 14.52 -1.13 5.57
C ARG A 48 13.80 -2.32 4.94
N ARG A 49 13.96 -3.51 5.53
CA ARG A 49 13.25 -4.71 5.06
C ARG A 49 11.73 -4.54 5.22
N LEU A 50 11.27 -4.09 6.38
CA LEU A 50 9.85 -3.87 6.64
C LEU A 50 9.25 -2.85 5.67
N LYS A 51 9.97 -1.75 5.38
CA LYS A 51 9.57 -0.77 4.36
C LYS A 51 9.39 -1.45 3.01
N ASN A 52 10.35 -2.26 2.56
CA ASN A 52 10.27 -2.94 1.27
C ASN A 52 9.07 -3.89 1.21
N GLU A 53 8.81 -4.65 2.27
CA GLU A 53 7.63 -5.53 2.36
C GLU A 53 6.32 -4.72 2.27
N LYS A 54 6.24 -3.55 2.91
CA LYS A 54 5.07 -2.66 2.81
C LYS A 54 4.90 -2.03 1.43
N VAL A 55 5.99 -1.65 0.77
CA VAL A 55 5.96 -1.15 -0.62
C VAL A 55 5.50 -2.24 -1.59
N GLU A 56 5.97 -3.48 -1.42
CA GLU A 56 5.54 -4.59 -2.26
C GLU A 56 4.04 -4.89 -2.08
N LEU A 57 3.54 -4.87 -0.85
CA LEU A 57 2.11 -5.01 -0.58
C LEU A 57 1.30 -3.86 -1.20
N LEU A 58 1.76 -2.62 -1.04
CA LEU A 58 1.12 -1.45 -1.64
C LEU A 58 1.01 -1.59 -3.16
N TYR A 59 2.10 -2.02 -3.83
CA TYR A 59 2.11 -2.25 -5.27
C TYR A 59 1.07 -3.29 -5.69
N ARG A 60 0.97 -4.41 -4.97
CA ARG A 60 -0.05 -5.43 -5.25
C ARG A 60 -1.48 -4.89 -5.06
N CYS A 61 -1.70 -4.09 -4.03
CA CYS A 61 -3.00 -3.45 -3.80
C CYS A 61 -3.35 -2.42 -4.90
N GLN A 62 -2.37 -1.66 -5.38
CA GLN A 62 -2.55 -0.73 -6.50
C GLN A 62 -2.88 -1.47 -7.80
N ASN A 63 -2.18 -2.56 -8.12
CA ASN A 63 -2.52 -3.41 -9.27
C ASN A 63 -3.94 -3.96 -9.18
N LEU A 64 -4.36 -4.40 -7.98
CA LEU A 64 -5.72 -4.86 -7.77
C LEU A 64 -6.73 -3.72 -7.96
N ARG A 65 -6.40 -2.51 -7.51
CA ARG A 65 -7.24 -1.33 -7.70
C ARG A 65 -7.44 -1.02 -9.18
N GLU A 66 -6.37 -1.08 -9.97
CA GLU A 66 -6.44 -0.91 -11.43
C GLU A 66 -7.29 -1.99 -12.09
N ALA A 67 -7.17 -3.26 -11.67
CA ALA A 67 -8.03 -4.33 -12.17
C ALA A 67 -9.51 -4.09 -11.85
N PHE A 68 -9.83 -3.61 -10.64
CA PHE A 68 -11.19 -3.22 -10.27
C PHE A 68 -11.73 -2.07 -11.14
N ILE A 69 -10.90 -1.07 -11.45
CA ILE A 69 -11.26 0.05 -12.33
C ILE A 69 -11.50 -0.44 -13.76
N ALA A 70 -10.62 -1.30 -14.29
CA ALA A 70 -10.77 -1.87 -15.63
C ALA A 70 -12.08 -2.67 -15.76
N LEU A 71 -12.39 -3.53 -14.77
CA LEU A 71 -13.64 -4.27 -14.72
C LEU A 71 -14.87 -3.35 -14.66
N LEU A 72 -14.77 -2.17 -14.04
CA LEU A 72 -15.85 -1.20 -14.03
C LEU A 72 -16.00 -0.49 -15.39
N GLY A 73 -14.89 -0.10 -16.03
CA GLY A 73 -14.89 0.54 -17.33
C GLY A 73 -15.38 -0.37 -18.47
N ASP A 74 -15.04 -1.66 -18.43
CA ASP A 74 -15.51 -2.64 -19.43
C ASP A 74 -17.01 -2.94 -19.29
N ASN A 75 -17.59 -2.80 -18.10
CA ASN A 75 -19.03 -2.97 -17.89
C ASN A 75 -19.86 -1.82 -18.48
N ASP A 76 -19.30 -0.62 -18.65
CA ASP A 76 -19.98 0.48 -19.34
C ASP A 76 -19.99 0.29 -20.86
N ILE A 77 -18.97 -0.37 -21.43
CA ILE A 77 -18.88 -0.63 -22.88
C ILE A 77 -19.75 -1.83 -23.31
N ALA A 78 -19.92 -2.83 -22.45
CA ALA A 78 -20.75 -4.00 -22.75
C ALA A 78 -22.28 -3.75 -22.62
N ALA A 79 -22.69 -2.55 -22.21
CA ALA A 79 -24.09 -2.15 -22.05
C ALA A 79 -24.63 -1.28 -23.22
N GLU A 80 -23.81 -0.98 -24.24
CA GLU A 80 -24.21 -0.42 -25.55
C GLU A 80 -24.45 -1.54 -26.59
#